data_AF-A0A0P9FIH7-F1
#
_entry.id   AF-A0A0P9FIH7-F1
#
_cell.length_a   1.000
_cell.length_b   1.000
_cell.length_c   1.000
_cell.angle_alpha   90.00
_cell.angle_beta   90.00
_cell.angle_gamma   90.00
#
_symmetry.space_group_name_H-M   'P 1'
#
loop_
_entity.id
_entity.type
_entity.pdbx_description
1 polymer ?
#
loop_
_entity_poly.entity_id
_entity_poly.type
_entity_poly.pdbx_seq_one_letter_code
_entity_poly.pdbx_strand_id
1 'polypeptide(L)'
;MDQQTSIQNNLALAPYGEAFSRFLSMKLKQKKVTYPQLAELLEQKGIVLTPGNLRNKVSNRLMPTSLFLIILEVLNVKGDILSEILTMAKEIEDEV
;
A
#
# COMPACT_ATOMS: atom_id res chain seq x y z
N MET A 1 7.59 -8.39 -24.73
CA MET A 1 7.71 -9.23 -23.51
C MET A 1 6.79 -10.42 -23.69
N ASP A 2 7.30 -11.63 -23.58
CA ASP A 2 6.45 -12.83 -23.67
C ASP A 2 5.64 -13.03 -22.38
N GLN A 3 4.60 -13.86 -22.48
CA GLN A 3 3.66 -14.11 -21.39
C GLN A 3 4.35 -14.77 -20.18
N GLN A 4 5.34 -15.63 -20.42
CA GLN A 4 6.07 -16.32 -19.35
C GLN A 4 6.89 -15.35 -18.51
N THR A 5 7.60 -14.42 -19.15
CA THR A 5 8.35 -13.36 -18.47
C THR A 5 7.44 -12.48 -17.63
N SER A 6 6.26 -12.14 -18.14
CA SER A 6 5.24 -11.37 -17.38
C SER A 6 4.79 -12.11 -16.11
N ILE A 7 4.50 -13.42 -16.22
CA ILE A 7 4.08 -14.25 -15.09
C ILE A 7 5.19 -14.36 -14.04
N GLN A 8 6.43 -14.63 -14.47
CA GLN A 8 7.59 -14.73 -13.57
C GLN A 8 7.84 -13.42 -12.83
N ASN A 9 7.77 -12.28 -13.53
CA ASN A 9 7.91 -10.96 -12.91
C ASN A 9 6.80 -10.72 -11.87
N ASN A 10 5.55 -11.06 -12.19
CA ASN A 10 4.44 -10.91 -11.24
C ASN A 10 4.62 -11.78 -10.00
N LEU A 11 5.11 -13.01 -10.14
CA LEU A 11 5.41 -13.88 -9.01
C LEU A 11 6.55 -13.33 -8.15
N ALA A 12 7.65 -12.89 -8.77
CA ALA A 12 8.79 -12.31 -8.07
C ALA A 12 8.44 -11.00 -7.34
N LEU A 13 7.50 -10.21 -7.87
CA LEU A 13 7.05 -8.95 -7.25
C LEU A 13 5.92 -9.16 -6.23
N ALA A 14 5.30 -10.34 -6.18
CA ALA A 14 4.14 -10.59 -5.34
C ALA A 14 4.39 -10.33 -3.83
N PRO A 15 5.54 -10.72 -3.24
CA PRO A 15 5.82 -10.47 -1.83
C PRO A 15 5.90 -8.97 -1.49
N TYR A 16 6.53 -8.17 -2.35
CA TYR A 16 6.64 -6.72 -2.19
C TYR A 16 5.28 -6.04 -2.26
N GLY A 17 4.44 -6.45 -3.22
CA GLY A 17 3.07 -5.93 -3.32
C GLY A 17 2.22 -6.30 -2.10
N GLU A 18 2.37 -7.51 -1.57
CA GLU A 18 1.67 -7.94 -0.35
C GLU A 18 2.16 -7.19 0.88
N ALA A 19 3.48 -7.05 1.07
CA ALA A 19 4.08 -6.28 2.16
C ALA A 19 3.57 -4.84 2.19
N PHE A 20 3.52 -4.20 1.02
CA PHE A 20 2.96 -2.86 0.86
C PHE A 20 1.50 -2.79 1.35
N SER A 21 0.66 -3.71 0.90
CA SER A 21 -0.75 -3.73 1.26
C SER A 21 -0.99 -4.05 2.74
N ARG A 22 -0.22 -4.98 3.31
CA ARG A 22 -0.24 -5.30 4.75
C ARG A 22 0.22 -4.12 5.59
N PHE A 23 1.34 -3.48 5.22
CA PHE A 23 1.85 -2.28 5.88
C PHE A 23 0.79 -1.18 5.93
N LEU A 24 0.19 -0.83 4.78
CA LEU A 24 -0.79 0.25 4.73
C LEU A 24 -2.06 -0.08 5.55
N SER A 25 -2.53 -1.33 5.46
CA SER A 25 -3.67 -1.80 6.26
C SER A 25 -3.38 -1.73 7.77
N MET A 26 -2.16 -2.09 8.17
CA MET A 26 -1.69 -1.97 9.55
C MET A 26 -1.64 -0.52 10.00
N LYS A 27 -1.09 0.40 9.21
CA LYS A 27 -1.02 1.83 9.57
C LYS A 27 -2.42 2.45 9.69
N LEU A 28 -3.35 2.13 8.80
CA LEU A 28 -4.76 2.55 8.92
C LEU A 28 -5.37 2.08 10.24
N LYS A 29 -5.18 0.81 10.60
CA LYS A 29 -5.66 0.25 11.87
C LYS A 29 -5.01 0.93 13.08
N GLN A 30 -3.69 1.11 13.07
CA GLN A 30 -2.94 1.77 14.15
C GLN A 30 -3.40 3.21 14.36
N LYS A 31 -3.69 3.94 13.28
CA LYS A 31 -4.21 5.31 13.32
C LYS A 31 -5.71 5.39 13.55
N LYS A 32 -6.41 4.25 13.61
CA LYS A 32 -7.89 4.16 13.70
C LYS A 32 -8.60 4.93 12.58
N VAL A 33 -8.03 4.90 11.37
CA VAL A 33 -8.56 5.58 10.19
C VAL A 33 -9.23 4.56 9.27
N THR A 34 -10.49 4.81 8.94
CA THR A 34 -11.26 4.05 7.95
C THR A 34 -11.04 4.59 6.53
N TYR A 35 -11.40 3.82 5.49
CA TYR A 35 -11.30 4.32 4.11
C TYR A 35 -12.14 5.58 3.82
N PRO A 36 -13.37 5.75 4.36
CA PRO A 36 -14.08 7.02 4.28
C PRO A 36 -13.31 8.20 4.89
N GLN A 37 -12.77 8.02 6.10
CA GLN A 37 -11.96 9.07 6.75
C GLN A 37 -10.67 9.36 5.97
N LEU A 38 -10.03 8.35 5.38
CA LEU A 38 -8.87 8.57 4.51
C LEU A 38 -9.25 9.39 3.27
N ALA A 39 -10.41 9.13 2.66
CA ALA A 39 -10.89 9.91 1.53
C ALA A 39 -11.10 11.39 1.92
N GLU A 40 -11.71 11.64 3.07
CA GLU A 40 -11.89 13.00 3.60
C GLU A 40 -10.54 13.71 3.86
N LEU A 41 -9.56 13.00 4.44
CA LEU A 41 -8.22 13.55 4.68
C LEU A 41 -7.48 13.89 3.38
N LEU A 42 -7.64 13.07 2.34
CA LEU A 42 -7.05 13.32 1.02
C LEU A 42 -7.77 14.45 0.28
N GLU A 43 -9.08 14.59 0.47
CA GLU A 43 -9.87 15.68 -0.11
C GLU A 43 -9.41 17.05 0.43
N GLN A 44 -9.02 17.13 1.71
CA GLN A 44 -8.39 18.32 2.29
C GLN A 44 -7.05 18.70 1.63
N LYS A 45 -6.41 17.77 0.91
CA LYS A 45 -5.21 17.99 0.09
C LYS A 45 -5.53 18.20 -1.40
N GLY A 46 -6.80 18.31 -1.77
CA GLY A 46 -7.28 18.46 -3.15
C GLY A 46 -7.33 17.15 -3.94
N ILE A 47 -7.26 16.00 -3.27
CA ILE A 47 -7.25 14.67 -3.91
C ILE A 47 -8.58 13.97 -3.64
N VAL A 48 -9.42 13.88 -4.67
CA VAL A 48 -10.75 13.29 -4.55
C VAL A 48 -10.73 11.82 -4.98
N LEU A 49 -10.94 10.91 -4.02
CA LEU A 49 -11.04 9.46 -4.25
C LEU A 49 -12.21 8.88 -3.46
N THR A 50 -12.90 7.89 -4.01
CA THR A 50 -13.94 7.19 -3.25
C THR A 50 -13.33 6.16 -2.29
N PRO A 51 -14.00 5.80 -1.19
CA PRO A 51 -13.51 4.78 -0.26
C PRO A 51 -13.30 3.41 -0.95
N GLY A 52 -14.16 3.07 -1.91
CA GLY A 52 -14.03 1.87 -2.73
C GLY A 52 -12.81 1.92 -3.65
N ASN A 53 -12.50 3.09 -4.22
CA ASN A 53 -11.30 3.27 -5.05
C ASN A 53 -10.02 3.08 -4.22
N LEU A 54 -9.96 3.65 -3.02
CA LEU A 54 -8.84 3.46 -2.09
C LEU A 54 -8.68 1.99 -1.71
N ARG A 55 -9.76 1.32 -1.28
CA ARG A 55 -9.73 -0.11 -0.95
C ARG A 55 -9.20 -0.95 -2.10
N ASN A 56 -9.70 -0.73 -3.32
CA ASN A 56 -9.27 -1.49 -4.49
C ASN A 56 -7.78 -1.29 -4.81
N LYS A 57 -7.25 -0.07 -4.65
CA LYS A 57 -5.81 0.20 -4.85
C LYS A 57 -4.93 -0.54 -3.82
N VAL A 58 -5.39 -0.65 -2.58
CA VAL A 58 -4.70 -1.43 -1.55
C VAL A 58 -4.83 -2.93 -1.85
N SER A 59 -6.04 -3.44 -2.07
CA SER A 59 -6.27 -4.88 -2.29
C SER A 59 -5.61 -5.42 -3.56
N ASN A 60 -5.56 -4.63 -4.63
CA ASN A 60 -4.93 -5.05 -5.89
C ASN A 60 -3.42 -4.76 -5.94
N ARG A 61 -2.81 -4.28 -4.84
CA ARG A 61 -1.38 -3.99 -4.74
C ARG A 61 -0.89 -3.00 -5.83
N LEU A 62 -1.80 -2.13 -6.29
CA LEU A 62 -1.60 -1.20 -7.40
C LEU A 62 -1.91 0.22 -6.92
N MET A 63 -0.91 0.82 -6.28
CA MET A 63 -0.96 2.19 -5.81
C MET A 63 0.17 3.00 -6.44
N PRO A 64 -0.12 4.15 -7.09
CA PRO A 64 0.92 5.07 -7.51
C PRO A 64 1.75 5.54 -6.31
N THR A 65 3.07 5.62 -6.46
CA THR A 65 3.98 6.04 -5.38
C THR A 65 3.60 7.41 -4.83
N SER A 66 3.19 8.35 -5.67
CA SER A 66 2.74 9.69 -5.24
C SER A 66 1.52 9.62 -4.30
N LEU A 67 0.55 8.75 -4.61
CA LEU A 67 -0.62 8.53 -3.75
C LEU A 67 -0.21 7.88 -2.42
N PHE A 68 0.75 6.95 -2.45
CA PHE A 68 1.27 6.36 -1.22
C PHE A 68 1.93 7.40 -0.32
N LEU A 69 2.80 8.25 -0.87
CA LEU A 69 3.51 9.28 -0.11
C LEU A 69 2.54 10.27 0.57
N ILE A 70 1.52 10.74 -0.16
CA ILE A 70 0.52 11.65 0.44
C ILE A 70 -0.34 10.95 1.49
N ILE A 71 -0.62 9.63 1.34
CA ILE A 71 -1.30 8.84 2.37
C ILE A 71 -0.45 8.77 3.65
N LEU A 72 0.86 8.55 3.54
CA LEU A 72 1.76 8.56 4.69
C LEU A 72 1.75 9.92 5.41
N GLU A 73 1.77 11.01 4.64
CA GLU A 73 1.70 12.38 5.16
C GLU A 73 0.40 12.62 5.94
N VAL A 74 -0.77 12.35 5.34
CA VAL A 74 -2.07 12.62 5.99
C VAL A 74 -2.34 11.71 7.19
N LEU A 75 -1.78 10.50 7.19
CA LEU A 75 -1.81 9.60 8.34
C LEU A 75 -0.75 9.94 9.40
N ASN A 76 0.13 10.92 9.12
CA ASN A 76 1.27 11.29 9.96
C ASN A 76 2.08 10.06 10.38
N VAL A 77 2.40 9.20 9.41
CA VAL A 77 3.26 8.03 9.61
C VAL A 77 4.70 8.51 9.63
N LYS A 78 5.44 8.10 10.67
CA LYS A 78 6.84 8.44 10.91
C LYS A 78 7.63 7.17 11.19
N GLY A 79 8.95 7.24 11.02
CA GLY A 79 9.85 6.12 11.25
C GLY A 79 10.50 5.61 9.97
N ASP A 80 11.18 4.48 10.07
CA ASP A 80 11.85 3.85 8.95
C ASP A 80 10.89 2.97 8.13
N ILE A 81 10.03 3.64 7.37
CA ILE A 81 8.94 3.03 6.61
C ILE A 81 9.45 2.03 5.58
N LEU A 82 10.57 2.34 4.91
CA LEU A 82 11.12 1.46 3.89
C LEU A 82 11.63 0.17 4.51
N SER A 83 12.39 0.26 5.60
CA SER A 83 12.86 -0.94 6.31
C SER A 83 11.70 -1.79 6.83
N GLU A 84 10.65 -1.18 7.40
CA GLU A 84 9.45 -1.92 7.84
C GLU A 84 8.81 -2.73 6.68
N ILE A 85 8.67 -2.13 5.50
CA ILE A 85 8.09 -2.80 4.34
C ILE A 85 9.00 -3.90 3.80
N LEU A 86 10.32 -3.66 3.73
CA LEU A 86 11.28 -4.64 3.24
C LEU A 86 11.43 -5.84 4.18
N THR A 87 11.39 -5.62 5.50
CA THR A 87 11.34 -6.71 6.48
C THR A 87 10.08 -7.56 6.27
N MET A 88 8.92 -6.92 6.13
CA MET A 88 7.65 -7.64 5.90
C MET A 88 7.66 -8.40 4.57
N ALA A 89 8.26 -7.85 3.52
CA ALA A 89 8.41 -8.53 2.23
C ALA A 89 9.26 -9.80 2.36
N LYS A 90 10.36 -9.73 3.10
CA LYS A 90 11.21 -10.89 3.38
C LYS A 90 10.48 -11.97 4.18
N GLU A 91 9.73 -11.58 5.22
CA GLU A 91 8.90 -12.52 5.98
C GLU A 91 7.88 -13.24 5.09
N ILE A 92 7.27 -12.53 4.13
CA ILE A 92 6.33 -13.12 3.17
C ILE A 92 7.04 -14.05 2.18
N GLU A 93 8.25 -13.71 1.73
CA GLU A 93 9.07 -14.60 0.89
C GLU A 93 9.40 -15.91 1.63
N ASP A 94 9.69 -15.84 2.93
CA ASP A 94 10.03 -17.00 3.77
C ASP A 94 8.79 -17.87 4.13
N GLU A 95 7.57 -17.36 3.98
CA GLU A 95 6.29 -18.08 4.22
C GLU A 95 5.87 -19.01 3.04
N VAL A 96 6.48 -18.85 1.86
CA VAL A 96 6.12 -19.52 0.59
C VAL A 96 7.08 -20.66 0.26
#